data_AF-A0A376KQY3-F1
#
_entry.id   AF-A0A376KQY3-F1
#
_cell.length_a   1.000
_cell.length_b   1.000
_cell.length_c   1.000
_cell.angle_alpha   90.00
_cell.angle_beta   90.00
_cell.angle_gamma   90.00
#
_symmetry.space_group_name_H-M   'P 1'
#
loop_
_entity.id
_entity.type
_entity.pdbx_description
1 polymer ?
#
loop_
_entity_poly.entity_id
_entity_poly.type
_entity_poly.pdbx_seq_one_letter_code
_entity_poly.pdbx_strand_id
1 'polypeptide(L)'
;MRVALKSGINMSMSDEYYSKYLPGLIKSGKVTMEELDDAARHVLNVKYDMGLFNDPYSHLGPKESDPVDTNAESRLHRKEAREVARESLVLLKNRLETLPLKKSATIAVVGPLADSKRDVMAAGPQPVLPINP
;
A
#
# COMPACT_ATOMS: atom_id res chain seq x y z
N MET A 1 -18.42 -8.70 15.65
CA MET A 1 -17.40 -9.70 16.09
C MET A 1 -17.78 -11.12 15.69
N ARG A 2 -18.74 -11.79 16.33
CA ARG A 2 -19.14 -13.17 15.96
C ARG A 2 -19.41 -13.38 14.46
N VAL A 3 -20.19 -12.48 13.86
CA VAL A 3 -20.50 -12.55 12.41
C VAL A 3 -19.24 -12.39 11.56
N ALA A 4 -18.34 -11.48 11.95
CA ALA A 4 -17.08 -11.22 11.25
C ALA A 4 -16.14 -12.44 11.27
N LEU A 5 -15.96 -13.06 12.43
CA LEU A 5 -15.12 -14.26 12.54
C LEU A 5 -15.73 -15.42 11.74
N LYS A 6 -17.04 -15.67 11.87
CA LYS A 6 -17.73 -16.72 11.12
C LYS A 6 -17.76 -16.46 9.60
N SER A 7 -17.64 -15.21 9.17
CA SER A 7 -17.55 -14.84 7.76
C SER A 7 -16.11 -14.86 7.22
N GLY A 8 -15.13 -15.34 7.99
CA GLY A 8 -13.73 -15.48 7.55
C GLY A 8 -12.87 -14.23 7.73
N ILE A 9 -13.30 -13.25 8.54
CA ILE A 9 -12.46 -12.10 8.90
C ILE A 9 -11.50 -12.54 10.01
N ASN A 10 -10.26 -12.84 9.61
CA ASN A 10 -9.25 -13.44 10.50
C ASN A 10 -8.43 -12.40 11.28
N MET A 11 -8.50 -11.13 10.88
CA MET A 11 -7.73 -10.03 11.49
C MET A 11 -8.62 -8.81 11.66
N SER A 12 -8.51 -8.16 12.81
CA SER A 12 -9.10 -6.85 13.06
C SER A 12 -8.03 -5.77 12.78
N MET A 13 -8.40 -4.74 12.03
CA MET A 13 -7.51 -3.66 11.63
C MET A 13 -7.90 -2.39 12.38
N SER A 14 -6.96 -1.83 13.14
CA SER A 14 -7.10 -0.60 13.93
C SER A 14 -8.14 -0.58 15.06
N ASP A 15 -8.98 -1.62 15.19
CA ASP A 15 -9.94 -1.76 16.27
C ASP A 15 -9.49 -2.77 17.34
N GLU A 16 -10.17 -2.77 18.49
CA GLU A 16 -9.88 -3.68 19.60
C GLU A 16 -10.99 -4.74 19.80
N TYR A 17 -11.88 -4.93 18.83
CA TYR A 17 -13.08 -5.76 19.03
C TYR A 17 -12.74 -7.24 19.23
N TYR A 18 -11.69 -7.74 18.57
CA TYR A 18 -11.30 -9.14 18.66
C TYR A 18 -10.67 -9.43 20.03
N SER A 19 -9.72 -8.61 20.49
CA SER A 19 -9.12 -8.78 21.82
C SER A 19 -10.13 -8.59 22.96
N LYS A 20 -11.06 -7.63 22.82
CA LYS A 20 -12.01 -7.28 23.88
C LYS A 20 -13.18 -8.26 24.04
N TYR A 21 -13.76 -8.75 22.93
CA TYR A 21 -15.03 -9.49 23.00
C TYR A 21 -14.90 -10.99 22.71
N LEU A 22 -13.85 -11.43 22.01
CA LEU A 22 -13.68 -12.84 21.65
C LEU A 22 -13.57 -13.78 22.87
N PRO A 23 -12.83 -13.44 23.95
CA PRO A 23 -12.75 -14.32 25.11
C PRO A 23 -14.12 -14.59 25.76
N GLY A 24 -15.00 -13.57 25.82
CA GLY A 24 -16.36 -13.71 26.34
C GLY A 24 -17.26 -14.53 25.41
N LEU A 25 -17.10 -14.38 24.10
CA LEU A 25 -17.89 -15.14 23.11
C LEU A 25 -17.55 -16.63 23.12
N ILE A 26 -16.27 -16.98 23.31
CA ILE A 26 -15.82 -18.36 23.48
C ILE A 26 -16.39 -18.96 24.77
N LYS A 27 -16.25 -18.26 25.91
CA LYS A 27 -16.82 -18.71 27.20
C LYS A 27 -18.33 -18.94 27.14
N SER A 28 -19.04 -18.14 26.34
CA SER A 28 -20.48 -18.29 26.13
C SER A 28 -20.88 -19.34 25.09
N GLY A 29 -19.93 -20.03 24.47
CA GLY A 29 -20.17 -21.04 23.42
C GLY A 29 -20.67 -20.46 22.09
N LYS A 30 -20.66 -19.13 21.92
CA LYS A 30 -21.15 -18.45 20.70
C LYS A 30 -20.12 -18.47 19.56
N VAL A 31 -18.86 -18.76 19.91
CA VAL A 31 -17.73 -18.98 19.01
C VAL A 31 -17.00 -20.21 19.54
N THR A 32 -16.62 -21.15 18.67
CA THR A 32 -15.87 -22.35 19.08
C THR A 32 -14.37 -22.07 19.13
N MET A 33 -13.61 -22.90 19.87
CA MET A 33 -12.14 -22.84 19.84
C MET A 33 -11.60 -23.15 18.45
N GLU A 34 -12.24 -24.06 17.71
CA GLU A 34 -11.87 -24.41 16.33
C GLU A 34 -11.97 -23.21 15.39
N GLU A 35 -13.00 -22.37 15.53
CA GLU A 35 -13.15 -21.13 14.75
C GLU A 35 -12.03 -20.12 15.06
N LEU A 36 -11.55 -20.07 16.31
CA LEU A 36 -10.40 -19.24 16.68
C LEU A 36 -9.10 -19.82 16.14
N ASP A 37 -8.89 -21.12 16.32
CA ASP A 37 -7.66 -21.80 15.88
C ASP A 37 -7.49 -21.71 14.36
N ASP A 38 -8.60 -21.77 13.60
CA ASP A 38 -8.55 -21.60 12.15
C ASP A 38 -8.19 -20.17 11.72
N ALA A 39 -8.79 -19.16 12.38
CA ALA A 39 -8.42 -17.76 12.13
C ALA A 39 -6.94 -17.48 12.48
N ALA A 40 -6.46 -18.01 13.59
CA ALA A 40 -5.06 -17.91 14.00
C ALA A 40 -4.14 -18.63 13.01
N ARG A 41 -4.51 -19.85 12.58
CA ARG A 41 -3.76 -20.63 11.59
C ARG A 41 -3.57 -19.85 10.29
N HIS A 42 -4.59 -19.17 9.79
CA HIS A 42 -4.45 -18.34 8.58
C HIS A 42 -3.40 -17.24 8.73
N VAL A 43 -3.42 -16.51 9.86
CA VAL A 43 -2.43 -15.45 10.13
C VAL A 43 -1.02 -16.02 10.26
N LEU A 44 -0.87 -17.17 10.93
CA LEU A 44 0.43 -17.81 11.10
C LEU A 44 0.94 -18.39 9.77
N ASN A 45 0.09 -18.97 8.93
CA ASN A 45 0.48 -19.47 7.62
C ASN A 45 1.01 -18.34 6.73
N VAL A 46 0.37 -17.17 6.72
CA VAL A 46 0.89 -16.01 5.96
C VAL A 46 2.28 -15.61 6.47
N LYS A 47 2.51 -15.60 7.79
CA LYS A 47 3.84 -15.32 8.35
C LYS A 47 4.87 -16.40 7.99
N TYR A 48 4.44 -17.65 7.89
CA TYR A 48 5.27 -18.77 7.45
C TYR A 48 5.65 -18.66 5.98
N ASP A 49 4.69 -18.35 5.11
CA ASP A 49 4.92 -18.13 3.68
C ASP A 49 5.82 -16.92 3.42
N MET A 50 5.75 -15.90 4.27
CA MET A 50 6.69 -14.76 4.29
C MET A 50 8.07 -15.11 4.87
N GLY A 51 8.27 -16.31 5.40
CA GLY A 51 9.55 -16.76 5.97
C GLY A 51 9.89 -16.16 7.33
N LEU A 52 8.96 -15.44 7.99
CA LEU A 52 9.21 -14.71 9.23
C LEU A 52 9.49 -15.61 10.45
N PHE A 53 9.13 -16.89 10.36
CA PHE A 53 9.50 -17.88 11.38
C PHE A 53 10.95 -18.36 11.26
N ASN A 54 11.54 -18.31 10.07
CA ASN A 54 12.94 -18.68 9.84
C ASN A 54 13.86 -17.50 10.17
N ASP A 55 13.50 -16.31 9.67
CA ASP A 55 14.18 -15.06 9.98
C ASP A 55 13.16 -13.91 10.07
N PRO A 56 12.87 -13.40 11.28
CA PRO A 56 11.92 -12.29 11.46
C PRO A 56 12.44 -10.95 10.92
N TYR A 57 13.73 -10.85 10.57
CA TYR A 57 14.37 -9.62 10.08
C TYR A 57 14.70 -9.66 8.58
N SER A 58 14.25 -10.69 7.86
CA SER A 58 14.60 -10.94 6.44
C SER A 58 14.31 -9.76 5.50
N HIS A 59 13.31 -8.95 5.82
CA HIS A 59 12.92 -7.78 5.03
C HIS A 59 13.50 -6.45 5.53
N LEU A 60 14.26 -6.45 6.63
CA LEU A 60 14.87 -5.26 7.23
C LEU A 60 16.35 -5.10 6.86
N GLY A 61 17.00 -6.18 6.43
CA GLY A 61 18.42 -6.20 6.09
C GLY A 61 19.34 -5.95 7.31
N PRO A 62 20.66 -5.94 7.12
CA PRO A 62 21.60 -5.52 8.15
C PRO A 62 21.28 -4.10 8.62
N LYS A 63 21.39 -3.84 9.93
CA LYS A 63 21.09 -2.54 10.54
C LYS A 63 21.84 -1.37 9.90
N GLU A 64 23.02 -1.65 9.35
CA GLU A 64 23.94 -0.69 8.74
C GLU A 64 23.67 -0.46 7.24
N SER A 65 22.76 -1.23 6.64
CA SER A 65 22.55 -1.25 5.18
C SER A 65 21.46 -0.30 4.67
N ASP A 66 20.55 0.15 5.53
CA ASP A 66 19.48 1.07 5.11
C ASP A 66 20.00 2.52 5.18
N PRO A 67 19.93 3.29 4.07
CA PRO A 67 20.31 4.70 4.07
C PRO A 67 19.50 5.49 5.11
N VAL A 68 20.17 6.42 5.79
CA VAL A 68 19.53 7.28 6.82
C VAL A 68 18.34 8.07 6.24
N ASP A 69 18.44 8.48 4.97
CA ASP A 69 17.34 9.16 4.28
C ASP A 69 16.49 8.17 3.48
N THR A 70 15.35 7.79 4.08
CA THR A 70 14.34 6.93 3.44
C THR A 70 13.78 7.54 2.15
N ASN A 71 13.84 8.87 1.97
CA ASN A 71 13.30 9.59 0.82
C ASN A 71 14.38 10.00 -0.20
N ALA A 72 15.60 9.48 -0.08
CA ALA A 72 16.69 9.81 -0.99
C ALA A 72 16.33 9.52 -2.45
N GLU A 73 16.69 10.45 -3.36
CA GLU A 73 16.44 10.32 -4.80
C GLU A 73 17.00 9.02 -5.41
N SER A 74 18.11 8.51 -4.85
CA SER A 74 18.72 7.24 -5.29
C SER A 74 17.83 6.01 -5.03
N ARG A 75 16.83 6.10 -4.16
CA ARG A 75 15.85 5.04 -3.88
C ARG A 75 14.62 5.11 -4.78
N LEU A 76 14.48 6.16 -5.59
CA LEU A 76 13.30 6.36 -6.43
C LEU A 76 13.43 5.67 -7.79
N HIS A 77 12.40 4.92 -8.18
CA HIS A 77 12.29 4.25 -9.49
C HIS A 77 11.67 5.17 -10.56
N ARG A 78 12.29 6.35 -10.79
CA ARG A 78 11.73 7.39 -11.68
C ARG A 78 11.63 6.97 -13.14
N LYS A 79 12.58 6.14 -13.62
CA LYS A 79 12.62 5.70 -15.01
C LYS A 79 11.44 4.78 -15.31
N GLU A 80 11.26 3.77 -14.47
CA GLU A 80 10.21 2.76 -14.56
C GLU A 80 8.83 3.43 -14.40
N ALA A 81 8.67 4.32 -13.42
CA ALA A 81 7.45 5.09 -13.25
C ALA A 81 7.11 5.92 -14.50
N ARG A 82 8.11 6.52 -15.16
CA ARG A 82 7.92 7.30 -16.39
C ARG A 82 7.51 6.42 -17.58
N GLU A 83 8.03 5.20 -17.67
CA GLU A 83 7.68 4.25 -18.73
C GLU A 83 6.23 3.78 -18.57
N VAL A 84 5.85 3.32 -17.38
CA VAL A 84 4.47 2.90 -17.08
C VAL A 84 3.47 4.05 -17.29
N ALA A 85 3.84 5.26 -16.89
CA ALA A 85 2.99 6.43 -17.08
C ALA A 85 2.78 6.82 -18.56
N ARG A 86 3.70 6.46 -19.47
CA ARG A 86 3.49 6.70 -20.91
C ARG A 86 2.49 5.72 -21.51
N GLU A 87 2.57 4.46 -21.10
CA GLU A 87 1.69 3.38 -21.58
C GLU A 87 0.25 3.55 -21.07
N SER A 88 0.03 4.28 -19.98
CA SER A 88 -1.31 4.53 -19.43
C SER A 88 -2.07 5.70 -20.09
N LEU A 89 -1.44 6.48 -20.96
CA LEU A 89 -2.07 7.64 -21.60
C LEU A 89 -3.02 7.22 -22.71
N VAL A 90 -4.26 7.74 -22.66
CA VAL A 90 -5.29 7.47 -23.68
C VAL A 90 -5.49 8.70 -24.56
N LEU A 91 -5.23 8.56 -25.86
CA LEU A 91 -5.48 9.61 -26.85
C LEU A 91 -6.96 9.61 -27.27
N LEU A 92 -7.75 10.52 -26.68
CA LEU A 92 -9.18 10.61 -26.96
C LEU A 92 -9.52 11.26 -28.32
N LYS A 93 -8.69 12.19 -28.80
CA LYS A 93 -8.91 12.92 -30.05
C LYS A 93 -7.62 13.51 -30.60
N ASN A 94 -7.38 13.40 -31.90
CA ASN A 94 -6.30 14.09 -32.61
C ASN A 94 -6.82 14.65 -33.96
N ARG A 95 -7.12 15.95 -34.00
CA ARG A 95 -7.62 16.61 -35.22
C ARG A 95 -6.45 17.25 -35.97
N LEU A 96 -6.44 17.16 -37.31
CA LEU A 96 -5.40 17.73 -38.18
C LEU A 96 -3.98 17.28 -37.81
N GLU A 97 -3.83 16.10 -37.20
CA GLU A 97 -2.53 15.56 -36.78
C GLU A 97 -1.71 16.56 -35.93
N THR A 98 -2.40 17.30 -35.05
CA THR A 98 -1.77 18.33 -34.22
C THR A 98 -0.69 17.74 -33.31
N LEU A 99 -0.87 16.50 -32.85
CA LEU A 99 0.12 15.76 -32.06
C LEU A 99 0.90 14.78 -32.97
N PRO A 100 2.23 14.65 -32.79
CA PRO A 100 3.08 15.21 -31.73
C PRO A 100 3.58 16.65 -32.02
N LEU A 101 3.73 17.46 -30.95
CA LEU A 101 4.20 18.84 -31.05
C LEU A 101 5.72 18.92 -31.30
N LYS A 102 6.15 19.93 -32.07
CA LYS A 102 7.57 20.28 -32.25
C LYS A 102 8.09 21.06 -31.04
N LYS A 103 9.30 20.74 -30.57
CA LYS A 103 9.94 21.40 -29.41
C LYS A 103 10.35 22.87 -29.64
N SER A 104 10.31 23.36 -30.87
CA SER A 104 10.76 24.70 -31.25
C SER A 104 9.67 25.79 -31.15
N ALA A 105 8.44 25.42 -30.80
CA ALA A 105 7.32 26.36 -30.70
C ALA A 105 7.23 26.97 -29.29
N THR A 106 6.71 28.20 -29.20
CA THR A 106 6.26 28.78 -27.94
C THR A 106 4.89 28.20 -27.59
N ILE A 107 4.79 27.51 -26.45
CA ILE A 107 3.58 26.79 -26.02
C ILE A 107 3.05 27.45 -24.74
N ALA A 108 1.81 27.90 -24.76
CA ALA A 108 1.12 28.35 -23.55
C ALA A 108 0.61 27.13 -22.75
N VAL A 109 0.98 27.04 -21.48
CA VAL A 109 0.47 26.02 -20.55
C VAL A 109 -0.46 26.71 -19.57
N VAL A 110 -1.77 26.43 -19.67
CA VAL A 110 -2.81 27.14 -18.91
C VAL A 110 -3.76 26.13 -18.26
N GLY A 111 -4.06 26.33 -16.99
CA GLY A 111 -5.01 25.54 -16.22
C GLY A 111 -4.58 25.36 -14.77
N PRO A 112 -5.51 25.09 -13.83
CA PRO A 112 -5.21 24.97 -12.41
C PRO A 112 -4.30 23.76 -12.08
N LEU A 113 -4.30 22.73 -12.93
CA LEU A 113 -3.49 21.53 -12.76
C LEU A 113 -2.09 21.62 -13.41
N ALA A 114 -1.78 22.73 -14.11
CA ALA A 114 -0.55 22.84 -14.90
C ALA A 114 0.74 22.71 -14.09
N ASP A 115 0.75 23.18 -12.85
CA ASP A 115 1.91 23.16 -11.93
C ASP A 115 1.58 22.49 -10.58
N SER A 116 0.55 21.62 -10.54
CA SER A 116 0.17 20.94 -9.30
C SER A 116 0.92 19.63 -9.11
N LYS A 117 1.90 19.63 -8.20
CA LYS A 117 2.65 18.42 -7.79
C LYS A 117 1.80 17.44 -6.99
N ARG A 118 0.77 17.92 -6.28
CA ARG A 118 -0.08 17.06 -5.45
C ARG A 118 -1.05 16.28 -6.31
N ASP A 119 -1.69 16.95 -7.25
CA ASP A 119 -2.76 16.34 -8.05
C ASP A 119 -2.23 15.29 -9.02
N VAL A 120 -0.99 15.46 -9.53
CA VAL A 120 -0.34 14.45 -10.38
C VAL A 120 -0.01 13.14 -9.65
N MET A 121 0.16 13.19 -8.31
CA MET A 121 0.40 12.00 -7.49
C MET A 121 -0.89 11.25 -7.12
N ALA A 122 -2.06 11.79 -7.49
CA ALA A 122 -3.39 11.28 -7.17
C ALA A 122 -3.70 11.21 -5.66
N ALA A 123 -4.89 10.72 -5.30
CA ALA A 123 -5.28 10.49 -3.92
C ALA A 123 -4.70 9.17 -3.39
N GLY A 124 -4.29 9.14 -2.11
CA GLY A 124 -3.70 7.97 -1.47
C GLY A 124 -2.18 7.95 -1.23
N PRO A 125 -1.31 8.78 -1.84
CA PRO A 125 0.08 8.87 -1.41
C PRO A 125 0.13 9.64 -0.09
N GLN A 126 0.11 8.90 1.02
CA GLN A 126 0.41 9.45 2.34
C GLN A 126 1.92 9.70 2.41
N PRO A 127 2.38 10.87 2.85
CA PRO A 127 3.77 11.05 3.23
C PRO A 127 4.12 9.97 4.27
N VAL A 128 5.28 9.33 4.11
CA VAL A 128 5.84 8.51 5.19
C VAL A 128 6.12 9.48 6.33
N LEU A 129 5.28 9.48 7.36
CA LEU A 129 5.49 10.31 8.53
C LEU A 129 6.82 9.89 9.16
N PRO A 130 7.69 10.83 9.55
CA PRO A 130 8.91 10.48 10.25
C PRO A 130 8.52 9.73 11.53
N ILE A 131 8.98 8.49 11.64
CA ILE A 131 8.90 7.70 12.85
C ILE A 131 9.97 8.27 13.77
N ASN A 132 9.63 9.28 14.56
CA ASN A 132 10.53 9.78 15.60
C ASN A 132 10.38 8.89 16.84
N PRO A 133 11.48 8.56 17.54
CA PRO A 133 11.44 7.71 18.74
C PRO A 133 10.64 8.34 19.89
#